data_AF-A0A7X6CY61-F1
#
_entry.id   AF-A0A7X6CY61-F1
#
_cell.length_a   1.000
_cell.length_b   1.000
_cell.length_c   1.000
_cell.angle_alpha   90.00
_cell.angle_beta   90.00
_cell.angle_gamma   90.00
#
_symmetry.space_group_name_H-M   'P 1'
#
loop_
_entity.id
_entity.type
_entity.pdbx_description
1 polymer ?
#
loop_
_entity_poly.entity_id
_entity_poly.type
_entity_poly.pdbx_seq_one_letter_code
_entity_poly.pdbx_strand_id
1 'polypeptide(L)'
;MTETDKRWEAQLRLALADRGVGYEVADEVMEEVGQHCADSGESPEAAFGTAEEYAVAVVRDRIPEEERAGRRWDAMSFQDHVDGALILTGWWTMGAGFLLWGAVDFMTALTWGGLVGTTLALLATITGSLGYSFSGTRLSAGLGWIGAALGLAVAAGLAFVLLPATELGRVPVLLLSAVGAAAFAWGFLRKHDDKGEKTVAARGPLGREEWLRELPRLLKELHGVPSARAKEITEDAARHVRETGVEPQEEFGPVHHYALRAADGEPAPQQRWWLRSGVSAAGLMLAVSIGAFVLHFSVLTASTWVLIGASLVLVLALVLFVAELAEHRDRQAER
;
A
#
# COMPACT_ATOMS: atom_id res chain seq x y z
N MET A 1 -23.19 25.95 -1.36
CA MET A 1 -21.92 25.23 -1.53
C MET A 1 -21.06 25.92 -2.57
N THR A 2 -19.94 26.44 -2.12
CA THR A 2 -18.90 27.05 -2.96
C THR A 2 -17.98 25.97 -3.55
N GLU A 3 -17.14 26.32 -4.53
CA GLU A 3 -16.10 25.41 -5.04
C GLU A 3 -15.05 25.07 -3.97
N THR A 4 -14.83 25.97 -3.01
CA THR A 4 -13.95 25.72 -1.85
C THR A 4 -14.54 24.63 -0.95
N ASP A 5 -15.84 24.69 -0.68
CA ASP A 5 -16.52 23.67 0.14
C ASP A 5 -16.42 22.28 -0.52
N LYS A 6 -16.69 22.19 -1.83
CA LYS A 6 -16.54 20.92 -2.58
C LYS A 6 -15.13 20.36 -2.52
N ARG A 7 -14.11 21.22 -2.58
CA ARG A 7 -12.71 20.79 -2.47
C ARG A 7 -12.42 20.25 -1.08
N TRP A 8 -12.88 20.94 -0.04
CA TRP A 8 -12.72 20.49 1.34
C TRP A 8 -13.42 19.14 1.57
N GLU A 9 -14.65 18.96 1.05
CA GLU A 9 -15.37 17.69 1.15
C GLU A 9 -14.64 16.54 0.44
N ALA A 10 -14.10 16.79 -0.75
CA ALA A 10 -13.31 15.80 -1.48
C ALA A 10 -12.02 15.44 -0.73
N GLN A 11 -11.35 16.43 -0.12
CA GLN A 11 -10.19 16.21 0.73
C GLN A 11 -10.54 15.42 1.99
N LEU A 12 -11.67 15.71 2.63
CA LEU A 12 -12.14 14.97 3.81
C LEU A 12 -12.42 13.50 3.47
N ARG A 13 -13.12 13.23 2.36
CA ARG A 13 -13.37 11.85 1.91
C ARG A 13 -12.07 11.08 1.66
N LEU A 14 -11.09 11.72 1.02
CA LEU A 14 -9.77 11.13 0.82
C LEU A 14 -9.05 10.90 2.15
N ALA A 15 -9.06 11.88 3.06
CA ALA A 15 -8.40 11.78 4.37
C ALA A 15 -9.03 10.71 5.29
N LEU A 16 -10.36 10.53 5.21
CA LEU A 16 -11.09 9.46 5.89
C LEU A 16 -10.78 8.08 5.28
N ALA A 17 -10.78 7.98 3.94
CA ALA A 17 -10.42 6.76 3.24
C ALA A 17 -8.97 6.33 3.51
N ASP A 18 -8.02 7.27 3.50
CA ASP A 18 -6.62 7.03 3.83
C ASP A 18 -6.42 6.53 5.27
N ARG A 19 -7.37 6.82 6.16
CA ARG A 19 -7.39 6.32 7.55
C ARG A 19 -8.25 5.07 7.73
N GLY A 20 -8.73 4.47 6.64
CA GLY A 20 -9.53 3.25 6.66
C GLY A 20 -10.92 3.44 7.28
N VAL A 21 -11.49 4.65 7.21
CA VAL A 21 -12.89 4.88 7.58
C VAL A 21 -13.78 4.32 6.46
N GLY A 22 -14.71 3.44 6.82
CA GLY A 22 -15.64 2.84 5.86
C GLY A 22 -16.60 3.87 5.25
N TYR A 23 -17.09 3.59 4.03
CA TYR A 23 -17.97 4.50 3.29
C TYR A 23 -19.23 4.91 4.06
N GLU A 24 -19.83 4.00 4.84
CA GLU A 24 -21.03 4.29 5.63
C GLU A 24 -20.77 5.37 6.69
N VAL A 25 -19.69 5.23 7.47
CA VAL A 25 -19.30 6.22 8.49
C VAL A 25 -18.84 7.51 7.84
N ALA A 26 -18.13 7.43 6.71
CA ALA A 26 -17.72 8.61 5.96
C ALA A 26 -18.94 9.39 5.45
N ASP A 27 -19.94 8.71 4.88
CA ASP A 27 -21.16 9.36 4.39
C ASP A 27 -22.00 9.97 5.51
N GLU A 28 -22.11 9.31 6.68
CA GLU A 28 -22.73 9.89 7.88
C GLU A 28 -22.02 11.18 8.32
N VAL A 29 -20.69 11.17 8.39
CA VAL A 29 -19.88 12.35 8.73
C VAL A 29 -20.07 13.47 7.71
N MET A 30 -20.13 13.15 6.41
CA MET A 30 -20.39 14.14 5.38
C MET A 30 -21.79 14.75 5.50
N GLU A 31 -22.79 13.95 5.85
CA GLU A 31 -24.16 14.41 6.08
C GLU A 31 -24.23 15.34 7.31
N GLU A 32 -23.56 14.98 8.41
CA GLU A 32 -23.47 15.82 9.62
C GLU A 32 -22.78 17.16 9.36
N VAL A 33 -21.65 17.15 8.65
CA VAL A 33 -20.95 18.38 8.25
C VAL A 33 -21.84 19.25 7.36
N GLY A 34 -22.51 18.63 6.38
CA GLY A 34 -23.44 19.32 5.49
C GLY A 34 -24.61 19.96 6.23
N GLN A 35 -25.20 19.22 7.18
CA GLN A 35 -26.29 19.71 8.03
C GLN A 35 -25.83 20.86 8.92
N HIS A 36 -24.66 20.74 9.55
CA HIS A 36 -24.09 21.80 10.39
C HIS A 36 -23.86 23.08 9.59
N CYS A 37 -23.23 23.00 8.41
CA CYS A 37 -22.99 24.16 7.56
C CYS A 37 -24.30 24.76 7.02
N ALA A 38 -25.33 23.94 6.77
CA ALA A 38 -26.65 24.44 6.37
C ALA A 38 -27.35 25.22 7.50
N ASP A 39 -27.18 24.77 8.75
CA ASP A 39 -27.79 25.39 9.93
C ASP A 39 -27.02 26.64 10.40
N SER A 40 -25.69 26.62 10.38
CA SER A 40 -24.84 27.73 10.85
C SER A 40 -24.59 28.79 9.77
N GLY A 41 -24.61 28.40 8.49
CA GLY A 41 -24.17 29.24 7.37
C GLY A 41 -22.66 29.43 7.30
N GLU A 42 -21.88 28.75 8.13
CA GLU A 42 -20.42 28.79 8.11
C GLU A 42 -19.84 27.87 7.02
N SER A 43 -18.61 28.14 6.59
CA SER A 43 -17.88 27.20 5.73
C SER A 43 -17.36 26.02 6.56
N PRO A 44 -17.24 24.81 5.97
CA PRO A 44 -16.77 23.64 6.70
C PRO A 44 -15.35 23.84 7.25
N GLU A 45 -14.48 24.54 6.54
CA GLU A 45 -13.13 24.85 7.01
C GLU A 45 -13.13 25.79 8.23
N ALA A 46 -14.08 26.72 8.32
CA ALA A 46 -14.20 27.60 9.47
C ALA A 46 -14.76 26.87 10.71
N ALA A 47 -15.74 26.00 10.51
CA ALA A 47 -16.39 25.26 11.59
C ALA A 47 -15.54 24.09 12.12
N PHE A 48 -14.84 23.38 11.23
CA PHE A 48 -14.18 22.11 11.54
C PHE A 48 -12.66 22.12 11.37
N GLY A 49 -12.08 23.22 10.86
CA GLY A 49 -10.66 23.31 10.54
C GLY A 49 -10.31 22.64 9.23
N THR A 50 -9.04 22.24 9.06
CA THR A 50 -8.64 21.55 7.83
C THR A 50 -9.28 20.16 7.75
N ALA A 51 -9.59 19.70 6.54
CA ALA A 51 -10.18 18.38 6.32
C ALA A 51 -9.35 17.25 6.96
N GLU A 52 -8.02 17.39 6.97
CA GLU A 52 -7.10 16.43 7.55
C GLU A 52 -7.19 16.38 9.09
N GLU A 53 -7.24 17.54 9.75
CA GLU A 53 -7.40 17.65 11.20
C GLU A 53 -8.75 17.11 11.64
N TYR A 54 -9.81 17.44 10.91
CA TYR A 54 -11.15 16.94 11.21
C TYR A 54 -11.24 15.42 11.01
N ALA A 55 -10.62 14.86 9.96
CA ALA A 55 -10.54 13.42 9.77
C ALA A 55 -9.88 12.71 10.96
N VAL A 56 -8.80 13.28 11.52
CA VAL A 56 -8.16 12.74 12.74
C VAL A 56 -9.13 12.74 13.92
N ALA A 57 -9.88 13.83 14.11
CA ALA A 57 -10.89 13.92 15.17
C ALA A 57 -12.00 12.88 14.97
N VAL A 58 -12.51 12.73 13.76
CA VAL A 58 -13.54 11.74 13.40
C VAL A 58 -13.07 10.33 13.70
N VAL A 59 -11.85 9.96 13.30
CA VAL A 59 -11.29 8.63 13.60
C VAL A 59 -11.22 8.40 15.11
N ARG A 60 -10.73 9.37 15.88
CA ARG A 60 -10.61 9.24 17.33
C ARG A 60 -11.97 9.10 18.02
N ASP A 61 -12.96 9.86 17.56
CA ASP A 61 -14.25 10.02 18.24
C ASP A 61 -15.29 8.97 17.79
N ARG A 62 -15.24 8.51 16.53
CA ARG A 62 -16.22 7.56 15.96
C ARG A 62 -15.76 6.11 15.99
N ILE A 63 -14.46 5.85 16.03
CA ILE A 63 -13.94 4.48 16.02
C ILE A 63 -13.55 4.07 17.44
N PRO A 64 -14.14 2.98 17.99
CA PRO A 64 -13.82 2.48 19.32
C PRO A 64 -12.31 2.28 19.51
N GLU A 65 -11.82 2.52 20.73
CA GLU A 65 -10.40 2.33 21.06
C GLU A 65 -9.92 0.91 20.78
N GLU A 66 -10.77 -0.09 20.98
CA GLU A 66 -10.45 -1.50 20.74
C GLU A 66 -10.14 -1.77 19.26
N GLU A 67 -10.94 -1.19 18.36
CA GLU A 67 -10.72 -1.29 16.92
C GLU A 67 -9.48 -0.49 16.51
N ARG A 68 -9.33 0.75 17.02
CA ARG A 68 -8.16 1.59 16.71
C ARG A 68 -6.85 0.98 17.20
N ALA A 69 -6.85 0.35 18.37
CA ALA A 69 -5.66 -0.25 18.98
C ALA A 69 -5.17 -1.49 18.23
N GLY A 70 -6.04 -2.15 17.46
CA GLY A 70 -5.68 -3.25 16.57
C GLY A 70 -5.31 -2.81 15.15
N ARG A 71 -5.68 -1.58 14.75
CA ARG A 71 -5.42 -1.06 13.40
C ARG A 71 -3.99 -0.60 13.24
N ARG A 72 -3.46 -0.90 12.06
CA ARG A 72 -2.14 -0.46 11.63
C ARG A 72 -2.23 0.96 11.07
N TRP A 73 -1.22 1.77 11.36
CA TRP A 73 -1.15 3.18 10.95
C TRP A 73 -1.14 3.37 9.42
N ASP A 74 -0.69 2.37 8.66
CA ASP A 74 -0.70 2.39 7.19
C ASP A 74 -2.05 1.95 6.60
N ALA A 75 -3.04 1.64 7.45
CA ALA A 75 -4.38 1.14 7.12
C ALA A 75 -4.41 -0.09 6.19
N MET A 76 -3.26 -0.65 5.81
CA MET A 76 -3.13 -1.73 4.86
C MET A 76 -2.76 -3.04 5.56
N SER A 77 -3.72 -3.95 5.61
CA SER A 77 -3.51 -5.33 6.00
C SER A 77 -2.60 -6.06 5.01
N PHE A 78 -2.04 -7.21 5.40
CA PHE A 78 -1.32 -8.08 4.46
C PHE A 78 -2.24 -8.52 3.30
N GLN A 79 -3.53 -8.70 3.57
CA GLN A 79 -4.50 -9.04 2.54
C GLN A 79 -4.68 -7.89 1.55
N ASP A 80 -4.74 -6.65 2.02
CA ASP A 80 -4.90 -5.47 1.16
C ASP A 80 -3.71 -5.32 0.21
N HIS A 81 -2.51 -5.66 0.68
CA HIS A 81 -1.32 -5.73 -0.18
C HIS A 81 -1.41 -6.85 -1.22
N VAL A 82 -1.92 -8.03 -0.84
CA VAL A 82 -2.14 -9.14 -1.78
C VAL A 82 -3.21 -8.77 -2.80
N ASP A 83 -4.31 -8.16 -2.37
CA ASP A 83 -5.42 -7.78 -3.22
C ASP A 83 -5.03 -6.63 -4.14
N GLY A 84 -4.31 -5.62 -3.64
CA GLY A 84 -3.67 -4.58 -4.46
C GLY A 84 -2.69 -5.17 -5.49
N ALA A 85 -1.88 -6.16 -5.10
CA ALA A 85 -0.99 -6.86 -6.03
C ALA A 85 -1.76 -7.64 -7.10
N LEU A 86 -2.86 -8.32 -6.72
CA LEU A 86 -3.72 -9.07 -7.65
C LEU A 86 -4.45 -8.13 -8.62
N ILE A 87 -4.99 -7.02 -8.14
CA ILE A 87 -5.64 -5.98 -8.95
C ILE A 87 -4.64 -5.43 -9.95
N LEU A 88 -3.46 -5.00 -9.50
CA LEU A 88 -2.45 -4.42 -10.37
C LEU A 88 -1.92 -5.44 -11.39
N THR A 89 -1.61 -6.65 -10.95
CA THR A 89 -1.13 -7.74 -11.82
C THR A 89 -2.20 -8.15 -12.83
N GLY A 90 -3.46 -8.23 -12.40
CA GLY A 90 -4.60 -8.53 -13.25
C GLY A 90 -4.79 -7.47 -14.33
N TRP A 91 -4.71 -6.19 -13.97
CA TRP A 91 -4.75 -5.06 -14.90
C TRP A 91 -3.64 -5.13 -15.96
N TRP A 92 -2.39 -5.36 -15.54
CA TRP A 92 -1.25 -5.50 -16.45
C TRP A 92 -1.40 -6.69 -17.39
N THR A 93 -1.80 -7.84 -16.84
CA THR A 93 -2.00 -9.08 -17.61
C THR A 93 -3.12 -8.90 -18.63
N MET A 94 -4.20 -8.21 -18.24
CA MET A 94 -5.31 -7.86 -19.12
C MET A 94 -4.85 -7.00 -20.30
N GLY A 95 -4.13 -5.90 -20.01
CA GLY A 95 -3.58 -5.00 -21.02
C GLY A 95 -2.57 -5.69 -21.94
N ALA A 96 -1.69 -6.54 -21.39
CA ALA A 96 -0.72 -7.30 -22.16
C ALA A 96 -1.40 -8.26 -23.16
N GLY A 97 -2.47 -8.95 -22.74
CA GLY A 97 -3.24 -9.82 -23.65
C GLY A 97 -3.92 -9.06 -24.79
N PHE A 98 -4.46 -7.85 -24.52
CA PHE A 98 -5.05 -7.01 -25.56
C PHE A 98 -4.00 -6.47 -26.53
N LEU A 99 -2.84 -6.04 -26.03
CA LEU A 99 -1.73 -5.60 -26.87
C LEU A 99 -1.19 -6.75 -27.74
N LEU A 100 -1.05 -7.95 -27.17
CA LEU A 100 -0.63 -9.13 -27.90
C LEU A 100 -1.64 -9.50 -28.99
N TRP A 101 -2.93 -9.37 -28.72
CA TRP A 101 -3.98 -9.62 -29.71
C TRP A 101 -3.94 -8.64 -30.89
N GLY A 102 -3.54 -7.38 -30.65
CA GLY A 102 -3.34 -6.42 -31.74
C GLY A 102 -2.08 -6.67 -32.59
N ALA A 103 -1.09 -7.37 -32.03
CA ALA A 103 0.20 -7.61 -32.66
C ALA A 103 0.30 -8.98 -33.37
N VAL A 104 -0.48 -9.97 -32.92
CA VAL A 104 -0.42 -11.37 -33.38
C VAL A 104 -1.82 -11.83 -33.78
N ASP A 105 -1.91 -12.81 -34.66
CA ASP A 105 -3.20 -13.46 -34.98
C ASP A 105 -3.92 -13.98 -33.72
N PHE A 106 -5.24 -14.17 -33.81
CA PHE A 106 -6.08 -14.60 -32.69
C PHE A 106 -5.58 -15.87 -31.96
N MET A 107 -4.91 -16.76 -32.68
CA MET A 107 -4.33 -17.99 -32.15
C MET A 107 -2.81 -17.88 -32.10
N THR A 108 -2.24 -18.02 -30.90
CA THR A 108 -0.78 -18.09 -30.72
C THR A 108 -0.34 -19.49 -30.36
N ALA A 109 0.86 -19.89 -30.83
CA ALA A 109 1.46 -21.15 -30.48
C ALA A 109 1.91 -21.12 -29.01
N LEU A 110 1.35 -22.00 -28.20
CA LEU A 110 1.78 -22.21 -26.82
C LEU A 110 3.05 -23.06 -26.84
N THR A 111 4.17 -22.51 -26.38
CA THR A 111 5.45 -23.22 -26.26
C THR A 111 5.81 -23.45 -24.81
N TRP A 112 6.71 -24.40 -24.52
CA TRP A 112 7.24 -24.58 -23.17
C TRP A 112 7.95 -23.32 -22.65
N GLY A 113 8.74 -22.66 -23.51
CA GLY A 113 9.39 -21.40 -23.17
C GLY A 113 8.38 -20.30 -22.81
N GLY A 114 7.29 -20.20 -23.58
CA GLY A 114 6.18 -19.30 -23.28
C GLY A 114 5.52 -19.60 -21.94
N LEU A 115 5.12 -20.84 -21.71
CA LEU A 115 4.42 -21.25 -20.48
C LEU A 115 5.28 -21.03 -19.23
N VAL A 116 6.52 -21.52 -19.25
CA VAL A 116 7.45 -21.40 -18.11
C VAL A 116 7.85 -19.94 -17.90
N GLY A 117 8.17 -19.22 -18.97
CA GLY A 117 8.53 -17.80 -18.92
C GLY A 117 7.42 -16.94 -18.35
N THR A 118 6.18 -17.09 -18.83
CA THR A 118 5.03 -16.36 -18.30
C THR A 118 4.75 -16.69 -16.84
N THR A 119 4.86 -17.96 -16.45
CA THR A 119 4.65 -18.39 -15.05
C THR A 119 5.70 -17.76 -14.13
N LEU A 120 6.98 -17.78 -14.51
CA LEU A 120 8.06 -17.16 -13.75
C LEU A 120 7.92 -15.64 -13.70
N ALA A 121 7.49 -14.99 -14.79
CA ALA A 121 7.23 -13.56 -14.81
C ALA A 121 6.09 -13.19 -13.85
N LEU A 122 5.00 -13.95 -13.83
CA LEU A 122 3.90 -13.75 -12.88
C LEU A 122 4.37 -13.89 -11.43
N LEU A 123 5.15 -14.92 -11.14
CA LEU A 123 5.76 -15.12 -9.82
C LEU A 123 6.69 -13.95 -9.46
N ALA A 124 7.49 -13.45 -10.41
CA ALA A 124 8.36 -12.30 -10.21
C ALA A 124 7.56 -11.06 -9.82
N THR A 125 6.45 -10.77 -10.52
CA THR A 125 5.57 -9.63 -10.22
C THR A 125 4.97 -9.77 -8.82
N ILE A 126 4.38 -10.92 -8.49
CA ILE A 126 3.79 -11.15 -7.15
C ILE A 126 4.85 -11.01 -6.05
N THR A 127 6.03 -11.62 -6.25
CA THR A 127 7.15 -11.56 -5.31
C THR A 127 7.66 -10.12 -5.13
N GLY A 128 7.75 -9.35 -6.21
CA GLY A 128 8.15 -7.95 -6.20
C GLY A 128 7.15 -7.05 -5.49
N SER A 129 5.86 -7.24 -5.77
CA SER A 129 4.77 -6.52 -5.08
C SER A 129 4.78 -6.81 -3.58
N LEU A 130 4.88 -8.09 -3.17
CA LEU A 130 5.02 -8.46 -1.76
C LEU A 130 6.28 -7.87 -1.13
N GLY A 131 7.41 -7.87 -1.85
CA GLY A 131 8.64 -7.25 -1.38
C GLY A 131 8.52 -5.75 -1.12
N TYR A 132 7.83 -5.04 -2.01
CA TYR A 132 7.50 -3.63 -1.83
C TYR A 132 6.67 -3.42 -0.56
N SER A 133 5.64 -4.23 -0.33
CA SER A 133 4.81 -4.20 0.88
C SER A 133 5.63 -4.46 2.16
N PHE A 134 6.50 -5.48 2.14
CA PHE A 134 7.29 -5.84 3.32
C PHE A 134 8.45 -4.88 3.60
N SER A 135 8.96 -4.17 2.60
CA SER A 135 10.02 -3.16 2.77
C SER A 135 9.64 -2.06 3.78
N GLY A 136 8.33 -1.82 3.97
CA GLY A 136 7.79 -0.94 5.00
C GLY A 136 8.12 -1.37 6.44
N THR A 137 8.36 -2.66 6.70
CA THR A 137 8.63 -3.16 8.07
C THR A 137 10.11 -3.43 8.32
N ARG A 138 10.80 -4.04 7.36
CA ARG A 138 12.18 -4.50 7.50
C ARG A 138 12.92 -4.35 6.18
N LEU A 139 13.83 -3.38 6.11
CA LEU A 139 14.62 -3.11 4.90
C LEU A 139 15.36 -4.36 4.40
N SER A 140 15.93 -5.17 5.29
CA SER A 140 16.63 -6.41 4.93
C SER A 140 15.71 -7.47 4.33
N ALA A 141 14.49 -7.62 4.86
CA ALA A 141 13.51 -8.53 4.30
C ALA A 141 13.04 -8.04 2.92
N GLY A 142 12.77 -6.74 2.78
CA GLY A 142 12.38 -6.11 1.52
C GLY A 142 13.43 -6.33 0.41
N LEU A 143 14.71 -6.15 0.72
CA LEU A 143 15.81 -6.41 -0.23
C LEU A 143 15.86 -7.88 -0.67
N GLY A 144 15.62 -8.82 0.24
CA GLY A 144 15.55 -10.25 -0.10
C GLY A 144 14.43 -10.56 -1.09
N TRP A 145 13.24 -10.00 -0.87
CA TRP A 145 12.10 -10.15 -1.78
C TRP A 145 12.35 -9.48 -3.14
N ILE A 146 12.93 -8.29 -3.17
CA ILE A 146 13.31 -7.62 -4.42
C ILE A 146 14.34 -8.45 -5.19
N GLY A 147 15.35 -9.00 -4.50
CA GLY A 147 16.33 -9.90 -5.11
C GLY A 147 15.70 -11.17 -5.68
N ALA A 148 14.76 -11.77 -4.96
CA ALA A 148 14.00 -12.94 -5.44
C ALA A 148 13.16 -12.61 -6.67
N ALA A 149 12.47 -11.47 -6.68
CA ALA A 149 11.69 -11.00 -7.82
C ALA A 149 12.58 -10.78 -9.05
N LEU A 150 13.75 -10.15 -8.86
CA LEU A 150 14.72 -9.95 -9.95
C LEU A 150 15.26 -11.28 -10.48
N GLY A 151 15.58 -12.23 -9.58
CA GLY A 151 16.01 -13.57 -9.96
C GLY A 151 14.97 -14.32 -10.78
N LEU A 152 13.70 -14.25 -10.38
CA LEU A 152 12.58 -14.82 -11.13
C LEU A 152 12.37 -14.15 -12.49
N ALA A 153 12.52 -12.82 -12.57
CA ALA A 153 12.42 -12.09 -13.83
C ALA A 153 13.54 -12.47 -14.82
N VAL A 154 14.79 -12.61 -14.33
CA VAL A 154 15.91 -13.10 -15.13
C VAL A 154 15.66 -14.54 -15.59
N ALA A 155 15.19 -15.41 -14.69
CA ALA A 155 14.86 -16.79 -15.02
C ALA A 155 13.72 -16.87 -16.07
N ALA A 156 12.73 -15.99 -16.00
CA ALA A 156 11.68 -15.86 -17.01
C ALA A 156 12.27 -15.51 -18.38
N GLY A 157 13.14 -14.49 -18.45
CA GLY A 157 13.82 -14.10 -19.68
C GLY A 157 14.66 -15.23 -20.27
N LEU A 158 15.43 -15.93 -19.43
CA LEU A 158 16.19 -17.11 -19.85
C LEU A 158 15.27 -18.24 -20.33
N ALA A 159 14.09 -18.40 -19.72
CA ALA A 159 13.13 -19.41 -20.13
C ALA A 159 12.59 -19.14 -21.55
N PHE A 160 12.32 -17.89 -21.90
CA PHE A 160 11.90 -17.52 -23.26
C PHE A 160 12.99 -17.76 -24.30
N VAL A 161 14.27 -17.57 -23.95
CA VAL A 161 15.39 -17.66 -24.90
C VAL A 161 15.95 -19.07 -25.03
N LEU A 162 16.06 -19.81 -23.92
CA LEU A 162 16.78 -21.08 -23.86
C LEU A 162 15.88 -22.31 -23.97
N LEU A 163 14.59 -22.23 -23.59
CA LEU A 163 13.71 -23.38 -23.75
C LEU A 163 13.29 -23.56 -25.21
N PRO A 164 13.11 -24.82 -25.65
CA PRO A 164 12.72 -25.12 -27.01
C PRO A 164 11.32 -24.54 -27.31
N ALA A 165 11.19 -23.96 -28.51
CA ALA A 165 9.94 -23.45 -29.06
C ALA A 165 9.01 -24.57 -29.57
N THR A 166 9.08 -25.78 -28.99
CA THR A 166 8.20 -26.88 -29.33
C THR A 166 6.76 -26.49 -29.01
N GLU A 167 5.92 -26.47 -30.05
CA GLU A 167 4.49 -26.15 -29.92
C GLU A 167 3.78 -27.26 -29.14
N LEU A 168 3.18 -26.89 -28.01
CA LEU A 168 2.29 -27.74 -27.22
C LEU A 168 0.86 -27.71 -27.76
N GLY A 169 0.50 -26.64 -28.44
CA GLY A 169 -0.83 -26.41 -29.00
C GLY A 169 -1.01 -24.95 -29.37
N ARG A 170 -2.21 -24.58 -29.78
CA ARG A 170 -2.57 -23.18 -30.06
C ARG A 170 -3.61 -22.74 -29.06
N VAL A 171 -3.44 -21.55 -28.50
CA VAL A 171 -4.37 -20.96 -27.54
C VAL A 171 -4.84 -19.60 -28.05
N PRO A 172 -6.10 -19.22 -27.77
CA PRO A 172 -6.57 -17.87 -28.03
C PRO A 172 -5.73 -16.86 -27.25
N VAL A 173 -5.23 -15.82 -27.93
CA VAL A 173 -4.43 -14.77 -27.29
C VAL A 173 -5.19 -14.08 -26.15
N LEU A 174 -6.52 -13.95 -26.30
CA LEU A 174 -7.41 -13.36 -25.30
C LEU A 174 -7.53 -14.19 -24.01
N LEU A 175 -7.04 -15.43 -23.97
CA LEU A 175 -7.01 -16.22 -22.73
C LEU A 175 -6.19 -15.52 -21.65
N LEU A 176 -5.09 -14.85 -22.03
CA LEU A 176 -4.28 -14.06 -21.10
C LEU A 176 -5.10 -12.91 -20.52
N SER A 177 -5.86 -12.21 -21.36
CA SER A 177 -6.74 -11.13 -20.91
C SER A 177 -7.84 -11.63 -19.98
N ALA A 178 -8.42 -12.80 -20.26
CA ALA A 178 -9.43 -13.42 -19.40
C ALA A 178 -8.86 -13.79 -18.02
N VAL A 179 -7.64 -14.32 -17.96
CA VAL A 179 -6.95 -14.61 -16.68
C VAL A 179 -6.66 -13.32 -15.92
N GLY A 180 -6.19 -12.28 -16.60
CA GLY A 180 -5.98 -10.96 -15.99
C GLY A 180 -7.27 -10.36 -15.42
N ALA A 181 -8.36 -10.43 -16.18
CA ALA A 181 -9.67 -9.96 -15.73
C ALA A 181 -10.20 -10.76 -14.53
N ALA A 182 -10.00 -12.08 -14.51
CA ALA A 182 -10.37 -12.92 -13.38
C ALA A 182 -9.57 -12.58 -12.11
N ALA A 183 -8.26 -12.38 -12.22
CA ALA A 183 -7.42 -11.96 -11.10
C ALA A 183 -7.79 -10.57 -10.58
N PHE A 184 -8.05 -9.62 -11.48
CA PHE A 184 -8.51 -8.27 -11.16
C PHE A 184 -9.86 -8.32 -10.41
N ALA A 185 -10.85 -9.02 -10.98
CA ALA A 185 -12.16 -9.16 -10.36
C ALA A 185 -12.08 -9.89 -9.01
N TRP A 186 -11.24 -10.92 -8.90
CA TRP A 186 -11.03 -11.63 -7.65
C TRP A 186 -10.48 -10.72 -6.56
N GLY A 187 -9.51 -9.85 -6.87
CA GLY A 187 -8.98 -8.88 -5.91
C GLY A 187 -10.04 -7.92 -5.37
N PHE A 188 -11.02 -7.51 -6.18
CA PHE A 188 -12.15 -6.68 -5.73
C PHE A 188 -13.26 -7.45 -5.00
N LEU A 189 -13.55 -8.68 -5.42
CA LEU A 189 -14.68 -9.47 -4.91
C LEU A 189 -14.35 -10.26 -3.64
N ARG A 190 -13.06 -10.38 -3.32
CA ARG A 190 -12.63 -11.11 -2.13
C ARG A 190 -13.08 -10.34 -0.89
N LYS A 191 -14.05 -10.88 -0.18
CA LYS A 191 -14.42 -10.37 1.14
C LYS A 191 -13.26 -10.58 2.10
N HIS A 192 -12.80 -9.50 2.70
CA HIS A 192 -11.86 -9.56 3.81
C HIS A 192 -12.54 -10.27 4.97
N ASP A 193 -11.99 -11.43 5.33
CA ASP A 193 -12.42 -12.16 6.51
C ASP A 193 -11.67 -11.50 7.66
N ASP A 194 -12.35 -10.59 8.39
CA ASP A 194 -11.80 -9.70 9.43
C ASP A 194 -11.40 -10.46 10.72
N LYS A 195 -10.88 -11.67 10.55
CA LYS A 195 -10.48 -12.57 11.62
C LYS A 195 -9.24 -12.09 12.35
N GLY A 196 -8.47 -11.16 11.76
CA GLY A 196 -7.30 -10.56 12.38
C GLY A 196 -7.65 -9.82 13.67
N GLU A 197 -8.73 -9.05 13.66
CA GLU A 197 -9.17 -8.20 14.78
C GLU A 197 -9.54 -9.01 16.03
N LYS A 198 -10.17 -10.18 15.85
CA LYS A 198 -10.53 -11.09 16.95
C LYS A 198 -9.33 -11.69 17.67
N THR A 199 -8.15 -11.70 17.05
CA THR A 199 -6.96 -12.35 17.61
C THR A 199 -6.28 -11.49 18.67
N VAL A 200 -6.44 -10.17 18.62
CA VAL A 200 -5.83 -9.24 19.58
C VAL A 200 -6.59 -9.25 20.90
N ALA A 201 -7.92 -9.23 20.84
CA ALA A 201 -8.78 -9.31 22.03
C ALA A 201 -8.69 -10.66 22.76
N ALA A 202 -8.23 -11.73 22.10
CA ALA A 202 -8.13 -13.06 22.68
C ALA A 202 -6.80 -13.36 23.38
N ARG A 203 -5.79 -12.48 23.29
CA ARG A 203 -4.54 -12.67 24.05
C ARG A 203 -4.80 -12.31 25.51
N GLY A 204 -4.62 -13.32 26.38
CA GLY A 204 -4.68 -13.14 27.82
C GLY A 204 -3.67 -12.12 28.36
N PRO A 205 -3.77 -11.80 29.66
CA PRO A 205 -2.87 -10.83 30.30
C PRO A 205 -1.40 -11.21 30.10
N LEU A 206 -0.60 -10.23 29.69
CA LEU A 206 0.84 -10.39 29.47
C LEU A 206 1.57 -10.17 30.79
N GLY A 207 2.61 -10.97 31.04
CA GLY A 207 3.52 -10.69 32.15
C GLY A 207 4.29 -9.39 31.94
N ARG A 208 4.80 -8.80 33.01
CA ARG A 208 5.58 -7.54 33.02
C ARG A 208 6.63 -7.44 31.91
N GLU A 209 7.52 -8.44 31.80
CA GLU A 209 8.61 -8.44 30.82
C GLU A 209 8.10 -8.61 29.39
N GLU A 210 7.00 -9.34 29.21
CA GLU A 210 6.37 -9.53 27.90
C GLU A 210 5.67 -8.25 27.44
N TRP A 211 4.96 -7.58 28.35
CA TRP A 211 4.31 -6.29 28.11
C TRP A 211 5.34 -5.25 27.66
N LEU A 212 6.45 -5.11 28.39
CA LEU A 212 7.53 -4.15 28.07
C LEU A 212 8.31 -4.52 26.80
N ARG A 213 8.40 -5.81 26.46
CA ARG A 213 9.02 -6.27 25.20
C ARG A 213 8.13 -6.01 24.00
N GLU A 214 6.81 -6.13 24.18
CA GLU A 214 5.82 -5.99 23.11
C GLU A 214 5.51 -4.52 22.79
N LEU A 215 5.50 -3.63 23.79
CA LEU A 215 5.24 -2.20 23.61
C LEU A 215 6.06 -1.54 22.49
N PRO A 216 7.41 -1.62 22.44
CA PRO A 216 8.19 -1.00 21.38
C PRO A 216 7.93 -1.63 20.01
N ARG A 217 7.50 -2.90 19.97
CA ARG A 217 7.10 -3.56 18.72
C ARG A 217 5.81 -2.96 18.19
N LEU A 218 4.80 -2.79 19.05
CA LEU A 218 3.50 -2.20 18.68
C LEU A 218 3.64 -0.74 18.28
N LEU A 219 4.35 0.08 19.07
CA LEU A 219 4.58 1.49 18.74
C LEU A 219 5.21 1.64 17.33
N LYS A 220 6.17 0.79 16.97
CA LYS A 220 6.86 0.85 15.68
C LYS A 220 6.08 0.22 14.52
N GLU A 221 5.62 -1.01 14.70
CA GLU A 221 5.02 -1.81 13.63
C GLU A 221 3.56 -1.43 13.39
N LEU A 222 2.84 -1.10 14.47
CA LEU A 222 1.40 -0.82 14.45
C LEU A 222 1.09 0.68 14.39
N HIS A 223 1.81 1.51 15.15
CA HIS A 223 1.51 2.96 15.22
C HIS A 223 2.53 3.87 14.50
N GLY A 224 3.56 3.29 13.86
CA GLY A 224 4.51 4.05 13.04
C GLY A 224 5.45 4.99 13.81
N VAL A 225 5.52 4.85 15.14
CA VAL A 225 6.37 5.68 16.00
C VAL A 225 7.85 5.42 15.69
N PRO A 226 8.70 6.47 15.54
CA PRO A 226 10.12 6.30 15.29
C PRO A 226 10.82 5.44 16.34
N SER A 227 11.81 4.65 15.94
CA SER A 227 12.45 3.68 16.86
C SER A 227 13.10 4.30 18.09
N ALA A 228 13.66 5.50 17.96
CA ALA A 228 14.24 6.21 19.10
C ALA A 228 13.14 6.62 20.09
N ARG A 229 12.06 7.20 19.58
CA ARG A 229 10.92 7.65 20.38
C ARG A 229 10.16 6.49 21.04
N ALA A 230 9.92 5.41 20.30
CA ALA A 230 9.32 4.19 20.86
C ALA A 230 10.17 3.61 22.00
N LYS A 231 11.50 3.70 21.90
CA LYS A 231 12.42 3.29 22.96
C LYS A 231 12.30 4.19 24.19
N GLU A 232 12.28 5.51 24.00
CA GLU A 232 12.08 6.49 25.09
C GLU A 232 10.76 6.23 25.85
N ILE A 233 9.64 6.12 25.13
CA ILE A 233 8.31 5.84 25.71
C ILE A 233 8.34 4.53 26.51
N THR A 234 9.02 3.50 25.97
CA THR A 234 9.14 2.20 26.66
C THR A 234 10.04 2.30 27.89
N GLU A 235 11.13 3.06 27.85
CA GLU A 235 12.03 3.28 28.98
C GLU A 235 11.36 4.08 30.11
N ASP A 236 10.53 5.06 29.77
CA ASP A 236 9.73 5.83 30.72
C ASP A 236 8.64 4.96 31.38
N ALA A 237 7.91 4.17 30.60
CA ALA A 237 6.95 3.20 31.14
C ALA A 237 7.63 2.16 32.05
N ALA A 238 8.80 1.65 31.64
CA ALA A 238 9.59 0.73 32.45
C ALA A 238 10.12 1.38 33.74
N ARG A 239 10.44 2.68 33.71
CA ARG A 239 10.86 3.43 34.91
C ARG A 239 9.69 3.58 35.88
N HIS A 240 8.52 3.98 35.39
CA HIS A 240 7.30 4.12 36.20
C HIS A 240 6.90 2.81 36.88
N VAL A 241 6.94 1.69 36.15
CA VAL A 241 6.66 0.35 36.71
C VAL A 241 7.67 -0.05 37.78
N ARG A 242 8.95 0.29 37.60
CA ARG A 242 9.99 0.04 38.62
C ARG A 242 9.79 0.89 39.87
N GLU A 243 9.36 2.13 39.73
CA GLU A 243 9.15 3.08 40.83
C GLU A 243 7.89 2.75 41.62
N THR A 244 6.80 2.36 40.95
CA THR A 244 5.52 2.01 41.59
C THR A 244 5.47 0.57 42.07
N GLY A 245 6.17 -0.35 41.40
CA GLY A 245 6.15 -1.79 41.67
C GLY A 245 4.90 -2.51 41.14
N VAL A 246 3.91 -1.77 40.62
CA VAL A 246 2.63 -2.27 40.11
C VAL A 246 2.83 -3.01 38.78
N GLU A 247 2.00 -4.00 38.48
CA GLU A 247 2.04 -4.68 37.18
C GLU A 247 1.66 -3.71 36.05
N PRO A 248 2.40 -3.66 34.93
CA PRO A 248 2.14 -2.70 33.85
C PRO A 248 0.71 -2.75 33.32
N GLN A 249 0.11 -3.95 33.29
CA GLN A 249 -1.25 -4.12 32.82
C GLN A 249 -2.31 -3.56 33.78
N GLU A 250 -2.03 -3.54 35.08
CA GLU A 250 -2.94 -2.94 36.07
C GLU A 250 -2.84 -1.41 36.03
N GLU A 251 -1.62 -0.88 35.89
CA GLU A 251 -1.36 0.56 35.86
C GLU A 251 -1.78 1.21 34.53
N PHE A 252 -1.40 0.61 33.41
CA PHE A 252 -1.57 1.19 32.07
C PHE A 252 -2.66 0.51 31.24
N GLY A 253 -3.21 -0.62 31.70
CA GLY A 253 -4.14 -1.42 30.92
C GLY A 253 -3.45 -2.31 29.88
N PRO A 254 -4.23 -2.88 28.93
CA PRO A 254 -3.70 -3.70 27.85
C PRO A 254 -2.66 -2.94 27.02
N VAL A 255 -1.58 -3.62 26.65
CA VAL A 255 -0.44 -3.01 25.93
C VAL A 255 -0.86 -2.29 24.63
N HIS A 256 -1.86 -2.81 23.91
CA HIS A 256 -2.36 -2.21 22.67
C HIS A 256 -3.06 -0.87 22.93
N HIS A 257 -3.87 -0.75 23.99
CA HIS A 257 -4.55 0.49 24.35
C HIS A 257 -3.56 1.54 24.86
N TYR A 258 -2.54 1.11 25.62
CA TYR A 258 -1.47 2.03 26.02
C TYR A 258 -0.64 2.49 24.81
N ALA A 259 -0.27 1.58 23.90
CA ALA A 259 0.47 1.92 22.69
C ALA A 259 -0.29 2.91 21.80
N LEU A 260 -1.61 2.73 21.63
CA LEU A 260 -2.47 3.65 20.92
C LEU A 260 -2.47 5.04 21.58
N ARG A 261 -2.77 5.12 22.89
CA ARG A 261 -2.80 6.40 23.62
C ARG A 261 -1.45 7.11 23.62
N ALA A 262 -0.36 6.35 23.74
CA ALA A 262 0.99 6.89 23.65
C ALA A 262 1.30 7.42 22.26
N ALA A 263 0.81 6.77 21.20
CA ALA A 263 0.96 7.22 19.82
C ALA A 263 0.07 8.42 19.46
N ASP A 264 -1.15 8.50 20.02
CA ASP A 264 -2.08 9.64 19.81
C ASP A 264 -1.49 10.97 20.32
N GLY A 265 -0.57 10.92 21.28
CA GLY A 265 0.16 12.08 21.80
C GLY A 265 1.42 12.46 21.00
N GLU A 266 1.83 11.63 20.04
CA GLU A 266 3.00 11.89 19.20
C GLU A 266 2.59 12.57 17.88
N PRO A 267 3.46 13.40 17.28
CA PRO A 267 3.20 13.94 15.96
C PRO A 267 2.95 12.79 14.98
N ALA A 268 1.90 12.95 14.16
CA ALA A 268 1.43 11.93 13.24
C ALA A 268 2.60 11.22 12.53
N PRO A 269 2.58 9.87 12.45
CA PRO A 269 3.68 9.11 11.88
C PRO A 269 4.00 9.68 10.51
N GLN A 270 5.21 10.20 10.34
CA GLN A 270 5.61 10.80 9.08
C GLN A 270 5.55 9.70 8.03
N GLN A 271 4.55 9.80 7.15
CA GLN A 271 4.39 8.91 6.02
C GLN A 271 5.75 8.84 5.32
N ARG A 272 6.33 7.64 5.28
CA ARG A 272 7.67 7.44 4.74
C ARG A 272 7.66 8.02 3.33
N TRP A 273 8.66 8.84 3.02
CA TRP A 273 8.63 9.67 1.82
C TRP A 273 8.40 8.87 0.52
N TRP A 274 8.87 7.62 0.46
CA TRP A 274 8.68 6.75 -0.69
C TRP A 274 7.29 6.09 -0.80
N LEU A 275 6.50 6.16 0.27
CA LEU A 275 5.08 5.74 0.32
C LEU A 275 4.14 6.91 0.06
N ARG A 276 4.65 8.13 -0.15
CA ARG A 276 3.80 9.24 -0.61
C ARG A 276 3.21 8.88 -1.97
N SER A 277 1.95 9.25 -2.17
CA SER A 277 1.19 8.98 -3.39
C SER A 277 1.97 9.38 -4.65
N GLY A 278 2.66 10.53 -4.65
CA GLY A 278 3.52 10.98 -5.75
C GLY A 278 4.69 10.04 -6.07
N VAL A 279 5.43 9.57 -5.06
CA VAL A 279 6.57 8.66 -5.26
C VAL A 279 6.11 7.25 -5.66
N SER A 280 5.02 6.77 -5.07
CA SER A 280 4.43 5.47 -5.45
C SER A 280 3.91 5.49 -6.88
N ALA A 281 3.26 6.57 -7.31
CA ALA A 281 2.77 6.76 -8.68
C ALA A 281 3.94 6.91 -9.67
N ALA A 282 4.99 7.65 -9.33
CA ALA A 282 6.18 7.78 -10.15
C ALA A 282 6.94 6.44 -10.27
N GLY A 283 7.07 5.69 -9.18
CA GLY A 283 7.64 4.35 -9.16
C GLY A 283 6.82 3.36 -10.00
N LEU A 284 5.49 3.43 -9.90
CA LEU A 284 4.59 2.66 -10.75
C LEU A 284 4.80 3.01 -12.22
N MET A 285 4.74 4.30 -12.59
CA MET A 285 4.98 4.75 -13.96
C MET A 285 6.35 4.34 -14.49
N LEU A 286 7.39 4.34 -13.65
CA LEU A 286 8.72 3.87 -14.03
C LEU A 286 8.69 2.37 -14.34
N ALA A 287 8.05 1.57 -13.48
CA ALA A 287 7.90 0.13 -13.70
C ALA A 287 7.10 -0.18 -14.98
N VAL A 288 6.00 0.56 -15.22
CA VAL A 288 5.23 0.51 -16.47
C VAL A 288 6.12 0.77 -17.69
N SER A 289 6.90 1.84 -17.62
CA SER A 289 7.72 2.29 -18.73
C SER A 289 8.84 1.31 -19.05
N ILE A 290 9.48 0.77 -18.03
CA ILE A 290 10.50 -0.29 -18.18
C ILE A 290 9.85 -1.55 -18.78
N GLY A 291 8.67 -1.94 -18.30
CA GLY A 291 7.92 -3.08 -18.86
C GLY A 291 7.59 -2.89 -20.34
N ALA A 292 7.09 -1.72 -20.72
CA ALA A 292 6.81 -1.36 -22.11
C ALA A 292 8.07 -1.37 -22.98
N PHE A 293 9.19 -0.87 -22.44
CA PHE A 293 10.49 -0.86 -23.13
C PHE A 293 11.02 -2.27 -23.37
N VAL A 294 10.97 -3.15 -22.35
CA VAL A 294 11.36 -4.55 -22.47
C VAL A 294 10.47 -5.29 -23.47
N LEU A 295 9.15 -5.08 -23.41
CA LEU A 295 8.20 -5.67 -24.35
C LEU A 295 8.49 -5.24 -25.80
N HIS A 296 8.84 -3.97 -25.99
CA HIS A 296 9.20 -3.43 -27.30
C HIS A 296 10.43 -4.15 -27.89
N PHE A 297 11.51 -4.28 -27.11
CA PHE A 297 12.72 -4.96 -27.55
C PHE A 297 12.56 -6.48 -27.76
N SER A 298 11.60 -7.09 -27.07
CA SER A 298 11.43 -8.55 -27.07
C SER A 298 10.47 -9.05 -28.16
N VAL A 299 9.43 -8.29 -28.49
CA VAL A 299 8.31 -8.76 -29.33
C VAL A 299 7.99 -7.83 -30.50
N LEU A 300 8.14 -6.51 -30.31
CA LEU A 300 7.72 -5.49 -31.27
C LEU A 300 8.92 -4.88 -32.01
N THR A 301 9.66 -5.71 -32.76
CA THR A 301 10.86 -5.27 -33.50
C THR A 301 10.58 -4.25 -34.62
N ALA A 302 9.32 -3.87 -34.89
CA ALA A 302 8.95 -3.10 -36.09
C ALA A 302 8.29 -1.73 -35.87
N SER A 303 7.96 -1.29 -34.64
CA SER A 303 7.24 -0.01 -34.44
C SER A 303 8.05 1.02 -33.66
N THR A 304 8.74 1.91 -34.38
CA THR A 304 9.47 3.07 -33.84
C THR A 304 8.62 3.97 -32.95
N TRP A 305 7.30 4.05 -33.20
CA TRP A 305 6.38 4.84 -32.40
C TRP A 305 6.19 4.30 -30.97
N VAL A 306 6.26 2.98 -30.79
CA VAL A 306 6.20 2.35 -29.45
C VAL A 306 7.45 2.67 -28.64
N LEU A 307 8.63 2.66 -29.29
CA LEU A 307 9.89 3.06 -28.64
C LEU A 307 9.84 4.53 -28.20
N ILE A 308 9.39 5.42 -29.08
CA ILE A 308 9.28 6.86 -28.79
C ILE A 308 8.29 7.08 -27.64
N GLY A 309 7.12 6.44 -27.67
CA GLY A 309 6.13 6.52 -26.60
C GLY A 309 6.67 6.01 -25.26
N ALA A 310 7.25 4.80 -25.23
CA ALA A 310 7.81 4.22 -24.01
C ALA A 310 8.97 5.06 -23.45
N SER A 311 9.80 5.63 -24.31
CA SER A 311 10.91 6.52 -23.90
C SER A 311 10.39 7.83 -23.31
N LEU A 312 9.34 8.43 -23.89
CA LEU A 312 8.72 9.64 -23.35
C LEU A 312 8.07 9.39 -21.99
N VAL A 313 7.35 8.28 -21.83
CA VAL A 313 6.75 7.90 -20.53
C VAL A 313 7.84 7.61 -19.49
N LEU A 314 8.93 6.94 -19.88
CA LEU A 314 10.07 6.69 -19.01
C LEU A 314 10.73 7.99 -18.53
N VAL A 315 10.99 8.92 -19.45
CA VAL A 315 11.57 10.24 -19.12
C VAL A 315 10.63 11.02 -18.21
N LEU A 316 9.32 11.04 -18.49
CA LEU A 316 8.34 11.70 -17.64
C LEU A 316 8.31 11.09 -16.23
N ALA A 317 8.28 9.76 -16.12
CA ALA A 317 8.31 9.06 -14.84
C ALA A 317 9.57 9.39 -14.05
N LEU A 318 10.73 9.46 -14.73
CA LEU A 318 12.01 9.79 -14.12
C LEU A 318 12.05 11.25 -13.64
N VAL A 319 11.51 12.18 -14.43
CA VAL A 319 11.40 13.61 -14.05
C VAL A 319 10.50 13.77 -12.82
N LEU A 320 9.33 13.12 -12.80
CA LEU A 320 8.42 13.15 -11.64
C LEU A 320 9.09 12.58 -10.40
N PHE A 321 9.81 11.46 -10.54
CA PHE A 321 10.55 10.84 -9.45
C PHE A 321 11.68 11.75 -8.91
N VAL A 322 12.44 12.42 -9.79
CA VAL A 322 13.49 13.36 -9.38
C VAL A 322 12.91 14.61 -8.73
N ALA A 323 11.78 15.13 -9.22
CA ALA A 323 11.12 16.30 -8.63
C ALA A 323 10.66 16.01 -7.18
N GLU A 324 10.04 14.85 -6.95
CA GLU A 324 9.65 14.40 -5.60
C GLU A 324 10.86 14.21 -4.67
N LEU A 325 11.97 13.66 -5.18
CA LEU A 325 13.21 13.54 -4.43
C LEU A 325 13.82 14.90 -4.05
N ALA A 326 13.77 15.88 -4.97
CA ALA A 326 14.26 17.23 -4.72
C ALA A 326 13.42 17.94 -3.66
N GLU A 327 12.08 17.87 -3.78
CA GLU A 327 11.17 18.45 -2.81
C GLU A 327 11.34 17.82 -1.41
N HIS A 328 11.56 16.51 -1.34
CA HIS A 328 11.88 15.85 -0.07
C HIS A 328 13.18 16.37 0.55
N ARG A 329 14.22 16.60 -0.27
CA ARG A 329 15.51 17.12 0.20
C ARG A 329 15.37 18.54 0.75
N ASP A 330 14.59 19.40 0.11
CA ASP A 330 14.38 20.77 0.56
C ASP A 330 13.65 20.80 1.90
N ARG A 331 12.59 20.00 2.07
CA ARG A 331 11.88 19.87 3.36
C ARG A 331 12.74 19.30 4.49
N GLN A 332 13.79 18.54 4.17
CA GLN A 332 14.76 18.08 5.18
C GLN A 332 15.78 19.17 5.54
N ALA A 333 16.08 20.11 4.64
CA ALA A 333 17.01 21.21 4.92
C ALA A 333 16.39 22.30 5.80
N GLU A 334 15.05 22.38 5.84
CA GLU A 334 14.29 23.35 6.66
C GLU A 334 14.04 22.88 8.10
N ARG A 335 14.40 21.63 8.44
CA ARG A 335 14.22 21.05 9.78
C ARG A 335 15.54 20.94 10.53
#